data_AF-A0A1E5IK04-F1
#
_entry.id   AF-A0A1E5IK04-F1
#
_cell.length_a   1.000
_cell.length_b   1.000
_cell.length_c   1.000
_cell.angle_alpha   90.00
_cell.angle_beta   90.00
_cell.angle_gamma   90.00
#
_symmetry.space_group_name_H-M   'P 1'
#
loop_
_entity.id
_entity.type
_entity.pdbx_description
1 polymer ?
#
loop_
_entity_poly.entity_id
_entity_poly.type
_entity_poly.pdbx_seq_one_letter_code
_entity_poly.pdbx_strand_id
1 'polypeptide(L)'
;MLFAYADIKGRIKRISLHKNIVDNKALEEIEHTDRERSKCYNYYTGKVWGAADSHYLCINSAALGVDQTVKLIRFFIGKKLK
;
A
#
# COMPACT_ATOMS: atom_id res chain seq x y z
N MET A 1 12.50 0.18 4.62
CA MET A 1 11.11 -0.33 4.51
C MET A 1 10.24 0.75 3.91
N LEU A 2 9.54 0.43 2.81
CA LEU A 2 8.65 1.31 2.04
C LEU A 2 7.21 0.87 2.30
N PHE A 3 6.29 1.82 2.50
CA PHE A 3 4.85 1.57 2.55
C PHE A 3 4.16 2.19 1.33
N ALA A 4 3.60 1.37 0.46
CA ALA A 4 2.79 1.84 -0.66
C ALA A 4 1.30 1.76 -0.28
N TYR A 5 0.59 2.87 -0.42
CA TYR A 5 -0.84 2.96 -0.14
C TYR A 5 -1.60 3.64 -1.28
N ALA A 6 -2.92 3.68 -1.16
CA ALA A 6 -3.84 4.33 -2.07
C ALA A 6 -5.15 4.61 -1.32
N ASP A 7 -5.93 5.58 -1.80
CA ASP A 7 -7.27 5.83 -1.27
C ASP A 7 -8.21 4.65 -1.58
N ILE A 8 -9.26 4.49 -0.77
CA ILE A 8 -10.15 3.34 -0.85
C ILE A 8 -10.81 3.21 -2.24
N LYS A 9 -11.16 4.32 -2.90
CA LYS A 9 -11.79 4.31 -4.23
C LYS A 9 -10.82 3.80 -5.29
N GLY A 10 -9.57 4.28 -5.25
CA GLY A 10 -8.51 3.79 -6.14
C GLY A 10 -8.23 2.31 -5.96
N ARG A 11 -8.26 1.83 -4.71
CA ARG A 11 -8.08 0.40 -4.38
C ARG A 11 -9.24 -0.46 -4.86
N ILE A 12 -10.49 -0.04 -4.61
CA ILE A 12 -11.70 -0.72 -5.07
C ILE A 12 -11.67 -0.87 -6.59
N LYS A 13 -11.47 0.23 -7.33
CA LYS A 13 -11.42 0.21 -8.79
C LYS A 13 -10.37 -0.76 -9.32
N ARG A 14 -9.17 -0.76 -8.71
CA ARG A 14 -8.08 -1.64 -9.12
C ARG A 14 -8.39 -3.12 -8.87
N ILE A 15 -8.95 -3.45 -7.71
CA ILE A 15 -9.26 -4.84 -7.34
C ILE A 15 -10.48 -5.35 -8.12
N SER A 16 -11.52 -4.52 -8.24
CA SER A 16 -12.71 -4.76 -9.05
C SER A 16 -12.32 -5.13 -10.49
N LEU A 17 -11.45 -4.32 -11.13
CA LEU A 17 -10.95 -4.57 -12.48
C LEU A 17 -10.06 -5.83 -12.58
N HIS A 18 -9.16 -6.03 -11.61
CA HIS A 18 -8.18 -7.12 -11.65
C HIS A 18 -8.80 -8.50 -11.38
N LYS A 19 -9.77 -8.56 -10.45
CA LYS A 19 -10.45 -9.79 -10.05
C LYS A 19 -11.79 -9.99 -10.76
N ASN A 20 -12.24 -9.01 -11.55
CA ASN A 20 -13.57 -9.00 -12.19
C ASN A 20 -14.72 -9.22 -11.20
N ILE A 21 -14.75 -8.42 -10.13
CA ILE A 21 -15.73 -8.49 -9.05
C ILE A 21 -16.40 -7.13 -8.84
N VAL A 22 -17.61 -7.13 -8.29
CA VAL A 22 -18.32 -5.88 -7.95
C VAL A 22 -17.65 -5.14 -6.79
N ASP A 23 -17.83 -3.82 -6.75
CA ASP A 23 -17.16 -2.91 -5.82
C ASP A 23 -17.36 -3.28 -4.33
N ASN A 24 -18.54 -3.77 -3.94
CA ASN A 24 -18.79 -4.23 -2.57
C ASN A 24 -17.92 -5.44 -2.20
N LYS A 25 -17.79 -6.42 -3.11
CA LYS A 25 -16.89 -7.57 -2.90
C LYS A 25 -15.43 -7.12 -2.88
N ALA A 26 -15.04 -6.16 -3.71
CA ALA A 26 -13.70 -5.59 -3.69
C ALA A 26 -13.39 -4.89 -2.35
N LEU A 27 -14.37 -4.21 -1.75
CA LEU A 27 -14.23 -3.59 -0.43
C LEU A 27 -14.06 -4.64 0.68
N GLU A 28 -14.89 -5.68 0.70
CA GLU A 28 -14.76 -6.78 1.68
C GLU A 28 -13.38 -7.45 1.61
N GLU A 29 -12.88 -7.70 0.40
CA GLU A 29 -11.55 -8.26 0.15
C GLU A 29 -10.43 -7.35 0.67
N ILE A 30 -10.58 -6.03 0.48
CA ILE A 30 -9.65 -5.03 0.99
C ILE A 30 -9.60 -5.07 2.52
N GLU A 31 -10.77 -5.02 3.16
CA GLU A 31 -10.86 -5.00 4.63
C GLU A 31 -10.34 -6.30 5.24
N HIS A 32 -10.67 -7.45 4.65
CA HIS A 32 -10.16 -8.74 5.08
C HIS A 32 -8.62 -8.78 4.98
N THR A 33 -8.07 -8.40 3.83
CA THR A 33 -6.62 -8.41 3.60
C THR A 33 -5.89 -7.45 4.53
N ASP A 34 -6.41 -6.24 4.73
CA ASP A 34 -5.79 -5.23 5.60
C ASP A 34 -5.83 -5.68 7.08
N ARG A 35 -6.91 -6.34 7.49
CA ARG A 35 -7.01 -6.93 8.84
C ARG A 35 -5.96 -8.02 9.05
N GLU A 36 -5.81 -8.94 8.11
CA GLU A 36 -4.81 -10.02 8.23
C GLU A 36 -3.38 -9.46 8.21
N ARG A 37 -3.08 -8.47 7.35
CA ARG A 37 -1.79 -7.78 7.34
C ARG A 37 -1.48 -7.08 8.66
N SER A 38 -2.47 -6.40 9.23
CA SER A 38 -2.35 -5.74 10.53
C SER A 38 -2.07 -6.74 11.63
N LYS A 39 -2.82 -7.85 11.69
CA LYS A 39 -2.59 -8.93 12.68
C LYS A 39 -1.18 -9.50 12.58
N CYS A 40 -0.73 -9.89 11.39
CA CYS A 40 0.62 -10.44 11.20
C CYS A 40 1.68 -9.42 11.61
N TYR A 41 1.60 -8.19 11.11
CA TYR A 41 2.62 -7.17 11.36
C TYR A 41 2.68 -6.79 12.85
N ASN A 42 1.53 -6.57 13.50
CA ASN A 42 1.47 -6.23 14.92
C ASN A 42 2.00 -7.39 15.78
N TYR A 43 1.63 -8.64 15.46
CA TYR A 43 2.08 -9.82 16.21
C TYR A 43 3.60 -10.01 16.16
N TYR A 44 4.21 -9.87 14.97
CA TYR A 44 5.64 -10.14 14.80
C TYR A 44 6.56 -8.95 15.11
N THR A 45 6.08 -7.71 15.06
CA THR A 45 6.93 -6.51 15.24
C THR A 45 6.59 -5.68 16.46
N GLY A 46 5.41 -5.88 17.06
CA GLY A 46 4.87 -5.00 18.10
C GLY A 46 4.55 -3.58 17.62
N LYS A 47 4.67 -3.29 16.32
CA LYS A 47 4.42 -1.97 15.70
C LYS A 47 3.06 -1.94 15.04
N VAL A 48 2.46 -0.75 14.97
CA VAL A 48 1.17 -0.55 14.30
C VAL A 48 1.34 -0.57 12.78
N TRP A 49 0.62 -1.48 12.11
CA TRP A 49 0.58 -1.53 10.66
C TRP A 49 0.06 -0.22 10.05
N GLY A 50 0.80 0.34 9.08
CA GLY A 50 0.45 1.61 8.43
C GLY A 50 0.88 2.88 9.17
N ALA A 51 1.52 2.78 10.34
CA ALA A 51 2.09 3.95 11.01
C ALA A 51 3.32 4.48 10.25
N ALA A 52 3.34 5.79 9.98
CA ALA A 52 4.38 6.42 9.17
C ALA A 52 5.77 6.37 9.83
N ASP A 53 5.80 6.38 11.16
CA ASP A 53 7.00 6.23 11.99
C ASP A 53 7.73 4.88 11.78
N SER A 54 7.02 3.87 11.30
CA SER A 54 7.52 2.53 11.11
C SER A 54 8.18 2.33 9.74
N HIS A 55 8.14 3.34 8.87
CA HIS A 55 8.57 3.25 7.47
C HIS A 55 9.51 4.40 7.09
N TYR A 56 10.46 4.12 6.19
CA TYR A 56 11.40 5.14 5.69
C TYR A 56 10.76 6.02 4.60
N LEU A 57 9.70 5.52 3.96
CA LEU A 57 9.00 6.21 2.89
C LEU A 57 7.57 5.65 2.80
N CYS A 58 6.58 6.54 2.73
CA CYS A 58 5.17 6.22 2.50
C CYS A 58 4.74 6.86 1.18
N ILE A 59 4.25 6.09 0.20
CA ILE A 59 3.91 6.59 -1.14
C ILE A 59 2.46 6.26 -1.48
N ASN A 60 1.70 7.29 -1.88
CA ASN A 60 0.39 7.09 -2.50
C ASN A 60 0.57 6.72 -3.99
N SER A 61 0.52 5.42 -4.27
CA SER A 61 0.66 4.87 -5.62
C SER A 61 -0.52 5.17 -6.54
N ALA A 62 -1.70 5.50 -6.00
CA ALA A 62 -2.86 5.89 -6.81
C ALA A 62 -2.73 7.33 -7.33
N ALA A 63 -2.13 8.22 -6.55
CA ALA A 63 -1.90 9.61 -6.96
C ALA A 63 -0.86 9.74 -8.08
N LEU A 64 0.21 8.94 -8.00
CA LEU A 64 1.32 9.01 -8.96
C LEU A 64 1.17 8.04 -10.13
N GLY A 65 0.37 6.99 -9.98
CA GLY A 65 0.42 5.84 -10.89
C GLY A 65 1.71 5.02 -10.73
N VAL A 66 1.77 3.88 -11.41
CA VAL A 66 2.87 2.90 -11.23
C VAL A 66 4.21 3.49 -11.70
N ASP A 67 4.27 4.05 -12.91
CA ASP A 67 5.54 4.49 -13.51
C ASP A 67 6.22 5.60 -12.72
N GLN A 68 5.45 6.60 -12.27
CA GLN A 68 6.00 7.70 -11.48
C GLN A 68 6.36 7.25 -10.06
N THR A 69 5.61 6.31 -9.48
CA THR A 69 5.96 5.68 -8.21
C THR A 69 7.32 4.97 -8.32
N VAL A 70 7.55 4.22 -9.41
CA VAL A 70 8.84 3.56 -9.67
C VAL A 70 9.97 4.58 -9.79
N LYS A 71 9.78 5.67 -10.55
CA LYS A 71 10.80 6.73 -10.67
C LYS A 71 11.13 7.37 -9.32
N LEU A 72 10.13 7.66 -8.50
CA LEU A 72 10.32 8.23 -7.16
C LEU A 72 11.14 7.30 -6.27
N ILE A 73 10.83 5.99 -6.28
CA ILE A 73 11.57 4.98 -5.51
C ILE A 73 13.03 4.91 -5.99
N ARG A 74 13.27 4.90 -7.30
CA ARG A 74 14.64 4.88 -7.87
C ARG A 74 15.44 6.12 -7.46
N PHE A 75 14.81 7.30 -7.50
CA PHE A 75 15.43 8.55 -7.07
C PHE A 75 15.82 8.50 -5.58
N PHE A 76 14.91 8.06 -4.72
CA PHE A 76 15.15 7.95 -3.29
C PHE A 76 16.31 6.98 -2.97
N ILE A 77 16.33 5.80 -3.60
CA ILE A 77 17.40 4.82 -3.44
C ILE A 77 18.75 5.40 -3.89
N GLY A 78 18.79 6.08 -5.04
CA GLY A 78 20.01 6.70 -5.56
C GLY A 78 20.59 7.81 -4.68
N LYS A 79 19.74 8.49 -3.89
CA LYS A 79 20.18 9.48 -2.89
C LYS A 79 20.65 8.87 -1.58
N LYS A 80 20.09 7.73 -1.18
CA LYS A 80 20.44 7.04 0.08
C LYS A 80 21.74 6.23 0.00
N LEU A 81 22.16 5.82 -1.20
CA LEU A 81 23.40 5.05 -1.44
C LEU A 81 24.64 5.93 -1.71
N LYS A 82 24.54 7.24 -1.54
CA LYS A 82 25.68 8.18 -1.50
C LYS A 82 25.98 8.52 -0.05
#